data_AF-A0A969WQL0-F1
#
_entry.id   AF-A0A969WQL0-F1
#
_cell.length_a   1.000
_cell.length_b   1.000
_cell.length_c   1.000
_cell.angle_alpha   90.00
_cell.angle_beta   90.00
_cell.angle_gamma   90.00
#
_symmetry.space_group_name_H-M   'P 1'
#
loop_
_entity.id
_entity.type
_entity.pdbx_description
1 polymer ?
#
loop_
_entity_poly.entity_id
_entity_poly.type
_entity_poly.pdbx_seq_one_letter_code
_entity_poly.pdbx_strand_id
1 'polypeptide(L)'
;MNKTVLFLVFWITIPFLMFAQTSQHFQYEQALISNNTRCISQNIDGSEIWVGTTEGVSVYNGTNWTNYTTNDNLPHNLIYDIHCASNGDMWVATGSGIAKFDNGNWTAYTMGDGLPASAIWSITEDTDGNIWGGTSNSGIFKYNGNTFYTYSTQNGLIDNSVKSIYGDKYGYIWVGTGAGLSRYDGNTFKNYNNTNGLGGNLVNDILQLSNGSIAVATNGGLSIFNFASWQTLNTSDGLPNNNVLSIAENDANVLYIGCANGLFEYENSTTYSLYNIDDGLAETIVSSVLVDKTGSVWAGAPFSGISRYHKNNKTVIFQENTTIASNNIKHIYKDNNAAIWISTDNGLNSYENNQWRTYKTAYGIA
;
A
#
# COMPACT_ATOMS: atom_id res chain seq x y z
N MET A 1 86.80 -32.19 5.88
CA MET A 1 86.55 -30.83 6.42
C MET A 1 85.20 -30.37 5.88
N ASN A 2 84.23 -30.20 6.77
CA ASN A 2 82.81 -29.95 6.50
C ASN A 2 82.56 -28.78 5.54
N LYS A 3 81.64 -28.97 4.59
CA LYS A 3 80.83 -27.88 4.02
C LYS A 3 79.39 -28.36 3.83
N THR A 4 78.60 -28.20 4.88
CA THR A 4 77.14 -28.27 4.83
C THR A 4 76.65 -26.95 4.23
N VAL A 5 75.95 -27.00 3.10
CA VAL A 5 75.31 -25.82 2.48
C VAL A 5 73.94 -25.65 3.14
N LEU A 6 73.74 -24.52 3.81
CA LEU A 6 72.48 -24.14 4.47
C LEU A 6 71.61 -23.39 3.43
N PHE A 7 70.44 -23.93 3.07
CA PHE A 7 69.43 -23.18 2.33
C PHE A 7 68.50 -22.48 3.32
N LEU A 8 68.57 -21.15 3.37
CA LEU A 8 67.59 -20.29 4.06
C LEU A 8 66.37 -20.12 3.15
N VAL A 9 65.23 -20.70 3.55
CA VAL A 9 63.93 -20.41 2.92
C VAL A 9 63.32 -19.22 3.66
N PHE A 10 63.29 -18.05 3.02
CA PHE A 10 62.52 -16.90 3.48
C PHE A 10 61.04 -17.14 3.19
N TRP A 11 60.22 -17.25 4.23
CA TRP A 11 58.77 -17.19 4.10
C TRP A 11 58.36 -15.72 3.96
N ILE A 12 57.96 -15.30 2.76
CA ILE A 12 57.29 -14.02 2.57
C ILE A 12 55.83 -14.24 2.95
N THR A 13 55.44 -13.79 4.15
CA THR A 13 54.02 -13.68 4.51
C THR A 13 53.44 -12.48 3.78
N ILE A 14 52.76 -12.72 2.66
CA ILE A 14 51.88 -11.71 2.06
C ILE A 14 50.68 -11.59 3.02
N PRO A 15 50.42 -10.41 3.63
CA PRO A 15 49.21 -10.24 4.41
C PRO A 15 48.02 -10.36 3.45
N PHE A 16 47.25 -11.42 3.62
CA PHE A 16 45.96 -11.60 2.96
C PHE A 16 45.04 -10.51 3.53
N LEU A 17 44.87 -9.41 2.79
CA LEU A 17 43.78 -8.47 3.05
C LEU A 17 42.49 -9.24 2.77
N MET A 18 41.86 -9.76 3.83
CA MET A 18 40.44 -10.10 3.77
C MET A 18 39.70 -8.80 3.50
N PHE A 19 39.28 -8.58 2.26
CA PHE A 19 38.11 -7.77 2.02
C PHE A 19 36.95 -8.53 2.67
N ALA A 20 36.62 -8.17 3.90
CA ALA A 20 35.32 -8.50 4.46
C ALA A 20 34.30 -7.81 3.57
N GLN A 21 33.70 -8.55 2.66
CA GLN A 21 32.45 -8.16 2.04
C GLN A 21 31.47 -8.09 3.22
N THR A 22 31.16 -6.89 3.69
CA THR A 22 30.10 -6.68 4.68
C THR A 22 28.81 -7.16 4.03
N SER A 23 28.44 -8.41 4.26
CA SER A 23 27.06 -8.85 4.09
C SER A 23 26.22 -7.92 4.95
N GLN A 24 25.33 -7.15 4.35
CA GLN A 24 24.32 -6.42 5.11
C GLN A 24 23.56 -7.46 5.92
N HIS A 25 23.80 -7.48 7.23
CA HIS A 25 23.17 -8.42 8.12
C HIS A 25 21.71 -8.02 8.32
N PHE A 26 20.79 -8.95 8.09
CA PHE A 26 19.39 -8.83 8.49
C PHE A 26 19.30 -8.55 9.99
N GLN A 27 18.55 -7.51 10.35
CA GLN A 27 18.15 -7.28 11.72
C GLN A 27 16.71 -7.76 11.89
N TYR A 28 16.55 -8.79 12.72
CA TYR A 28 15.26 -9.30 13.14
C TYR A 28 14.87 -8.62 14.44
N GLU A 29 13.76 -7.90 14.43
CA GLU A 29 13.22 -7.24 15.61
C GLU A 29 11.90 -7.90 16.02
N GLN A 30 11.78 -8.23 17.31
CA GLN A 30 10.52 -8.64 17.91
C GLN A 30 9.67 -7.39 18.10
N ALA A 31 8.55 -7.32 17.38
CA ALA A 31 7.92 -6.04 17.09
C ALA A 31 6.40 -6.16 16.99
N LEU A 32 5.94 -7.04 16.10
CA LEU A 32 4.54 -7.07 15.69
C LEU A 32 3.68 -7.88 16.65
N ILE A 33 2.40 -7.50 16.75
CA ILE A 33 1.38 -8.31 17.43
C ILE A 33 1.00 -9.53 16.59
N SER A 34 1.03 -9.42 15.25
CA SER A 34 0.89 -10.52 14.31
C SER A 34 1.77 -10.35 13.08
N ASN A 35 2.27 -11.46 12.55
CA ASN A 35 3.05 -11.49 11.31
C ASN A 35 2.18 -11.18 10.09
N ASN A 36 0.87 -11.41 10.15
CA ASN A 36 -0.01 -11.15 9.01
C ASN A 36 -0.41 -9.68 9.01
N THR A 37 0.39 -8.87 8.32
CA THR A 37 0.24 -7.42 8.22
C THR A 37 -0.55 -7.06 6.96
N ARG A 38 -1.40 -6.03 7.05
CA ARG A 38 -2.46 -5.78 6.05
C ARG A 38 -2.43 -4.37 5.48
N CYS A 39 -2.22 -3.37 6.33
CA CYS A 39 -2.22 -1.96 5.97
C CYS A 39 -1.17 -1.21 6.79
N ILE A 40 -0.70 -0.09 6.25
CA ILE A 40 0.31 0.75 6.87
C ILE A 40 -0.14 2.21 6.70
N SER A 41 -0.06 2.98 7.78
CA SER A 41 -0.24 4.43 7.78
C SER A 41 0.86 5.08 8.61
N GLN A 42 1.07 6.37 8.42
CA GLN A 42 1.92 7.19 9.27
C GLN A 42 1.08 8.25 9.96
N ASN A 43 1.45 8.65 11.18
CA ASN A 43 0.83 9.78 11.85
C ASN A 43 1.25 11.13 11.19
N ILE A 44 0.55 12.20 11.54
CA ILE A 44 0.65 13.48 10.83
C ILE A 44 2.05 14.13 10.91
N ASP A 45 2.77 13.94 12.02
CA ASP A 45 4.11 14.51 12.23
C ASP A 45 5.23 13.61 11.69
N GLY A 46 4.90 12.40 11.23
CA GLY A 46 5.86 11.45 10.68
C GLY A 46 6.67 10.65 11.72
N SER A 47 6.38 10.79 13.01
CA SER A 47 7.15 10.12 14.07
C SER A 47 6.76 8.66 14.28
N GLU A 48 5.56 8.25 13.87
CA GLU A 48 5.03 6.92 14.14
C GLU A 48 4.50 6.22 12.90
N ILE A 49 4.89 4.96 12.73
CA ILE A 49 4.36 4.05 11.72
C ILE A 49 3.35 3.12 12.37
N TRP A 50 2.15 3.10 11.81
CA TRP A 50 1.00 2.34 12.27
C TRP A 50 0.75 1.18 11.32
N VAL A 51 0.71 -0.03 11.86
CA VAL A 51 0.61 -1.27 11.09
C VAL A 51 -0.62 -2.03 11.54
N GLY A 52 -1.60 -2.16 10.66
CA GLY A 52 -2.77 -3.00 10.90
C GLY A 52 -2.45 -4.46 10.60
N THR A 53 -2.82 -5.36 11.51
CA THR A 53 -2.55 -6.79 11.40
C THR A 53 -3.84 -7.62 11.55
N THR A 54 -3.75 -8.95 11.48
CA THR A 54 -4.89 -9.82 11.78
C THR A 54 -5.21 -9.93 13.27
N GLU A 55 -4.32 -9.47 14.16
CA GLU A 55 -4.48 -9.62 15.62
C GLU A 55 -4.40 -8.30 16.40
N GLY A 56 -4.37 -7.15 15.70
CA GLY A 56 -4.40 -5.84 16.31
C GLY A 56 -3.59 -4.81 15.52
N VAL A 57 -3.28 -3.69 16.16
CA VAL A 57 -2.44 -2.62 15.62
C VAL A 57 -1.06 -2.67 16.28
N SER A 58 0.00 -2.56 15.48
CA SER A 58 1.37 -2.38 15.96
C SER A 58 1.88 -0.99 15.56
N VAL A 59 2.39 -0.22 16.52
CA VAL A 59 2.87 1.15 16.33
C VAL A 59 4.36 1.23 16.63
N TYR A 60 5.12 1.79 15.69
CA TYR A 60 6.57 1.99 15.80
C TYR A 60 6.92 3.46 15.84
N ASN A 61 7.59 3.90 16.91
CA ASN A 61 8.01 5.29 17.11
C ASN A 61 9.47 5.57 16.70
N GLY A 62 10.05 4.72 15.85
CA GLY A 62 11.47 4.78 15.47
C GLY A 62 12.43 4.08 16.44
N THR A 63 11.98 3.68 17.63
CA THR A 63 12.81 2.93 18.60
C THR A 63 12.09 1.73 19.19
N ASN A 64 10.83 1.89 19.61
CA ASN A 64 10.05 0.89 20.31
C ASN A 64 8.75 0.57 19.58
N TRP A 65 8.25 -0.64 19.83
CA TRP A 65 6.97 -1.11 19.35
C TRP A 65 5.93 -1.12 20.48
N THR A 66 4.74 -0.63 20.19
CA THR A 66 3.55 -0.71 21.06
C THR A 66 2.43 -1.43 20.33
N ASN A 67 1.75 -2.34 21.01
CA ASN A 67 0.69 -3.17 20.41
C ASN A 67 -0.65 -2.88 21.07
N TYR A 68 -1.70 -2.76 20.26
CA TYR A 68 -3.08 -2.50 20.68
C TYR A 68 -4.01 -3.59 20.17
N THR A 69 -4.90 -4.05 21.04
CA THR A 69 -5.85 -5.15 20.81
C THR A 69 -7.23 -4.78 21.34
N THR A 70 -8.17 -5.72 21.35
CA THR A 70 -9.46 -5.59 22.04
C THR A 70 -9.32 -5.31 23.54
N ASN A 71 -8.18 -5.63 24.17
CA ASN A 71 -7.91 -5.26 25.56
C ASN A 71 -7.68 -3.75 25.74
N ASP A 72 -7.41 -3.04 24.64
CA ASP A 72 -7.12 -1.61 24.58
C ASP A 72 -8.28 -0.82 23.98
N ASN A 73 -9.50 -1.38 24.00
CA ASN A 73 -10.73 -0.81 23.41
C ASN A 73 -10.78 -0.75 21.88
N LEU A 74 -9.99 -1.55 21.16
CA LEU A 74 -10.33 -1.85 19.76
C LEU A 74 -11.63 -2.69 19.72
N PRO A 75 -12.58 -2.42 18.81
CA PRO A 75 -13.79 -3.23 18.69
C PRO A 75 -13.52 -4.62 18.10
N HIS A 76 -12.41 -4.80 17.38
CA HIS A 76 -11.97 -6.08 16.84
C HIS A 76 -10.47 -6.06 16.51
N ASN A 77 -9.81 -7.22 16.60
CA ASN A 77 -8.37 -7.37 16.34
C ASN A 77 -8.00 -7.43 14.85
N LEU A 78 -8.89 -7.95 14.00
CA LEU A 78 -8.68 -7.93 12.55
C LEU A 78 -8.80 -6.50 12.01
N ILE A 79 -7.69 -5.93 11.61
CA ILE A 79 -7.59 -4.58 11.05
C ILE A 79 -7.65 -4.65 9.52
N TYR A 80 -8.52 -3.85 8.91
CA TYR A 80 -8.63 -3.76 7.45
C TYR A 80 -7.88 -2.57 6.89
N ASP A 81 -7.99 -1.42 7.55
CA ASP A 81 -7.45 -0.15 7.06
C ASP A 81 -7.16 0.81 8.22
N ILE A 82 -6.22 1.73 8.01
CA ILE A 82 -5.83 2.76 8.97
C ILE A 82 -5.68 4.09 8.22
N HIS A 83 -6.31 5.14 8.74
CA HIS A 83 -6.24 6.48 8.19
C HIS A 83 -5.78 7.48 9.25
N CYS A 84 -4.75 8.27 8.94
CA CYS A 84 -4.40 9.45 9.72
C CYS A 84 -5.25 10.63 9.23
N ALA A 85 -6.16 11.10 10.09
CA ALA A 85 -6.97 12.26 9.78
C ALA A 85 -6.15 13.56 9.86
N SER A 86 -6.65 14.60 9.19
CA SER A 86 -6.05 15.92 9.09
C SER A 86 -5.83 16.63 10.43
N ASN A 87 -6.59 16.24 11.45
CA ASN A 87 -6.47 16.72 12.83
C ASN A 87 -5.45 15.93 13.67
N GLY A 88 -4.80 14.91 13.09
CA GLY A 88 -3.82 14.04 13.74
C GLY A 88 -4.39 12.78 14.39
N ASP A 89 -5.72 12.62 14.44
CA ASP A 89 -6.34 11.43 14.99
C ASP A 89 -6.11 10.22 14.07
N MET A 90 -5.86 9.05 14.66
CA MET A 90 -5.74 7.80 13.90
C MET A 90 -7.07 7.07 13.92
N TRP A 91 -7.60 6.77 12.73
CA TRP A 91 -8.84 6.01 12.56
C TRP A 91 -8.54 4.63 12.01
N VAL A 92 -9.16 3.61 12.61
CA VAL A 92 -8.91 2.21 12.30
C VAL A 92 -10.20 1.51 11.93
N ALA A 93 -10.24 0.93 10.73
CA ALA A 93 -11.33 0.07 10.27
C ALA A 93 -11.08 -1.38 10.69
N THR A 94 -12.07 -2.02 11.30
CA THR A 94 -11.94 -3.35 11.89
C THR A 94 -13.05 -4.32 11.44
N GLY A 95 -12.94 -5.59 11.85
CA GLY A 95 -13.99 -6.60 11.64
C GLY A 95 -15.31 -6.37 12.37
N SER A 96 -15.35 -5.52 13.40
CA SER A 96 -16.57 -5.27 14.20
C SER A 96 -16.82 -3.79 14.53
N GLY A 97 -16.34 -2.88 13.70
CA GLY A 97 -16.59 -1.45 13.81
C GLY A 97 -15.38 -0.62 13.40
N ILE A 98 -15.33 0.63 13.85
CA ILE A 98 -14.17 1.50 13.74
C ILE A 98 -13.66 1.90 15.12
N ALA A 99 -12.39 2.25 15.21
CA ALA A 99 -11.81 2.84 16.41
C ALA A 99 -11.11 4.14 16.08
N LYS A 100 -11.25 5.12 16.96
CA LYS A 100 -10.51 6.37 16.94
C LYS A 100 -9.44 6.32 18.03
N PHE A 101 -8.21 6.64 17.67
CA PHE A 101 -7.14 6.91 18.63
C PHE A 101 -6.84 8.41 18.64
N ASP A 102 -7.11 9.04 19.78
CA ASP A 102 -6.80 10.44 20.02
C ASP A 102 -6.11 10.60 21.38
N ASN A 103 -5.06 11.41 21.44
CA ASN A 103 -4.35 11.73 22.68
C ASN A 103 -4.02 10.52 23.59
N GLY A 104 -3.65 9.38 23.00
CA GLY A 104 -3.33 8.15 23.75
C GLY A 104 -4.53 7.27 24.12
N ASN A 105 -5.75 7.61 23.73
CA ASN A 105 -6.97 6.91 24.10
C ASN A 105 -7.69 6.34 22.89
N TRP A 106 -8.24 5.13 23.05
CA TRP A 106 -9.09 4.48 22.05
C TRP A 106 -10.57 4.70 22.37
N THR A 107 -11.33 5.11 21.35
CA THR A 107 -12.79 5.15 21.36
C THR A 107 -13.32 4.24 20.25
N ALA A 108 -14.07 3.20 20.62
CA ALA A 108 -14.71 2.29 19.67
C ALA A 108 -16.10 2.79 19.26
N TYR A 109 -16.42 2.59 17.99
CA TYR A 109 -17.77 2.78 17.43
C TYR A 109 -18.19 1.49 16.75
N THR A 110 -19.39 1.03 17.08
CA THR A 110 -19.96 -0.25 16.64
C THR A 110 -21.33 -0.03 16.00
N MET A 111 -22.00 -1.12 15.58
CA MET A 111 -23.38 -1.04 15.14
C MET A 111 -24.33 -0.49 16.22
N GLY A 112 -23.99 -0.67 17.51
CA GLY A 112 -24.77 -0.10 18.62
C GLY A 112 -24.75 1.44 18.65
N ASP A 113 -23.73 2.04 18.05
CA ASP A 113 -23.51 3.49 17.99
C ASP A 113 -24.04 4.12 16.68
N GLY A 114 -24.60 3.29 15.78
CA GLY A 114 -25.19 3.73 14.52
C GLY A 114 -24.41 3.36 13.25
N LEU A 115 -23.31 2.60 13.33
CA LEU A 115 -22.66 2.07 12.13
C LEU A 115 -23.57 1.11 11.35
N PRO A 116 -23.56 1.15 10.00
CA PRO A 116 -24.46 0.32 9.19
C PRO A 116 -24.02 -1.14 9.02
N ALA A 117 -22.79 -1.47 9.41
CA ALA A 117 -22.24 -2.81 9.31
C ALA A 117 -21.17 -3.04 10.38
N SER A 118 -20.89 -4.31 10.69
CA SER A 118 -19.81 -4.68 11.60
C SER A 118 -18.44 -4.57 10.91
N ALA A 119 -18.27 -5.19 9.75
CA ALA A 119 -16.99 -5.20 9.03
C ALA A 119 -16.85 -3.94 8.18
N ILE A 120 -15.84 -3.13 8.51
CA ILE A 120 -15.47 -1.93 7.77
C ILE A 120 -14.17 -2.22 7.04
N TRP A 121 -14.15 -2.05 5.71
CA TRP A 121 -13.04 -2.49 4.87
C TRP A 121 -12.08 -1.39 4.47
N SER A 122 -12.55 -0.15 4.42
CA SER A 122 -11.74 1.01 4.06
C SER A 122 -12.24 2.23 4.82
N ILE A 123 -11.35 3.16 5.10
CA ILE A 123 -11.64 4.38 5.86
C ILE A 123 -10.87 5.58 5.32
N THR A 124 -11.53 6.73 5.24
CA THR A 124 -10.95 7.97 4.72
C THR A 124 -11.62 9.18 5.37
N GLU A 125 -11.13 10.39 5.06
CA GLU A 125 -11.65 11.66 5.54
C GLU A 125 -12.05 12.54 4.35
N ASP A 126 -13.11 13.33 4.48
CA ASP A 126 -13.41 14.42 3.55
C ASP A 126 -12.75 15.74 3.96
N THR A 127 -12.80 16.74 3.07
CA THR A 127 -12.21 18.06 3.34
C THR A 127 -12.83 18.83 4.51
N ASP A 128 -14.00 18.38 4.99
CA ASP A 128 -14.71 18.97 6.13
C ASP A 128 -14.39 18.22 7.45
N GLY A 129 -13.49 17.23 7.41
CA GLY A 129 -13.08 16.44 8.58
C GLY A 129 -14.05 15.33 8.96
N ASN A 130 -14.99 14.98 8.08
CA ASN A 130 -15.88 13.85 8.34
C ASN A 130 -15.20 12.55 7.92
N ILE A 131 -15.43 11.50 8.71
CA ILE A 131 -14.88 10.17 8.45
C ILE A 131 -15.85 9.37 7.61
N TRP A 132 -15.34 8.77 6.55
CA TRP A 132 -16.09 7.92 5.66
C TRP A 132 -15.54 6.50 5.66
N GLY A 133 -16.40 5.50 5.48
CA GLY A 133 -15.94 4.13 5.38
C GLY A 133 -16.80 3.23 4.51
N GLY A 134 -16.15 2.28 3.84
CA GLY A 134 -16.76 1.26 3.01
C GLY A 134 -17.11 0.00 3.81
N THR A 135 -18.25 -0.60 3.48
CA THR A 135 -18.72 -1.83 4.13
C THR A 135 -18.86 -2.98 3.12
N SER A 136 -18.91 -4.21 3.64
CA SER A 136 -19.00 -5.39 2.80
C SER A 136 -20.29 -5.47 1.96
N ASN A 137 -21.43 -5.02 2.49
CA ASN A 137 -22.76 -5.12 1.84
C ASN A 137 -23.80 -4.06 2.28
N SER A 138 -23.43 -3.06 3.08
CA SER A 138 -24.34 -2.03 3.58
C SER A 138 -24.10 -0.65 2.95
N GLY A 139 -23.26 -0.57 1.90
CA GLY A 139 -22.86 0.68 1.28
C GLY A 139 -21.73 1.37 2.04
N ILE A 140 -21.83 2.70 2.19
CA ILE A 140 -20.85 3.53 2.91
C ILE A 140 -21.50 4.23 4.11
N PHE A 141 -20.67 4.65 5.07
CA PHE A 141 -21.08 5.59 6.09
C PHE A 141 -20.32 6.92 6.00
N LYS A 142 -20.92 7.98 6.57
CA LYS A 142 -20.28 9.26 6.93
C LYS A 142 -20.46 9.47 8.43
N TYR A 143 -19.40 9.84 9.13
CA TYR A 143 -19.41 10.23 10.53
C TYR A 143 -18.92 11.67 10.68
N ASN A 144 -19.77 12.53 11.22
CA ASN A 144 -19.48 13.97 11.36
C ASN A 144 -18.97 14.36 12.76
N GLY A 145 -18.49 13.40 13.55
CA GLY A 145 -18.11 13.61 14.94
C GLY A 145 -19.26 13.45 15.95
N ASN A 146 -20.50 13.28 15.49
CA ASN A 146 -21.66 13.06 16.36
C ASN A 146 -22.64 11.99 15.85
N THR A 147 -22.79 11.87 14.53
CA THR A 147 -23.83 11.02 13.93
C THR A 147 -23.28 10.27 12.73
N PHE A 148 -23.65 8.98 12.64
CA PHE A 148 -23.44 8.15 11.47
C PHE A 148 -24.59 8.30 10.49
N TYR A 149 -24.26 8.60 9.24
CA TYR A 149 -25.17 8.60 8.10
C TYR A 149 -24.80 7.44 7.20
N THR A 150 -25.79 6.74 6.65
CA THR A 150 -25.58 5.60 5.75
C THR A 150 -26.05 5.95 4.35
N TYR A 151 -25.24 5.59 3.36
CA TYR A 151 -25.57 5.72 1.95
C TYR A 151 -25.45 4.37 1.27
N SER A 152 -26.54 3.93 0.65
CA SER A 152 -26.66 2.66 -0.06
C SER A 152 -27.17 2.88 -1.49
N THR A 153 -27.45 1.80 -2.21
CA THR A 153 -28.13 1.84 -3.51
C THR A 153 -29.48 2.56 -3.45
N GLN A 154 -30.15 2.58 -2.29
CA GLN A 154 -31.39 3.35 -2.09
C GLN A 154 -31.14 4.87 -2.13
N ASN A 155 -29.91 5.31 -1.85
CA ASN A 155 -29.49 6.71 -1.89
C ASN A 155 -28.80 7.07 -3.21
N GLY A 156 -28.69 6.12 -4.16
CA GLY A 156 -28.07 6.34 -5.47
C GLY A 156 -26.66 5.79 -5.63
N LEU A 157 -26.09 5.12 -4.62
CA LEU A 157 -24.82 4.40 -4.76
C LEU A 157 -24.95 3.29 -5.83
N ILE A 158 -23.89 3.01 -6.61
CA ILE A 158 -23.97 2.00 -7.67
C ILE A 158 -24.09 0.57 -7.14
N ASP A 159 -23.45 0.26 -6.01
CA ASP A 159 -23.42 -1.06 -5.38
C ASP A 159 -23.11 -0.95 -3.89
N ASN A 160 -23.64 -1.86 -3.07
CA ASN A 160 -23.46 -1.81 -1.62
C ASN A 160 -22.20 -2.52 -1.11
N SER A 161 -21.50 -3.25 -1.97
CA SER A 161 -20.22 -3.90 -1.65
C SER A 161 -19.07 -2.97 -2.01
N VAL A 162 -18.61 -2.24 -0.99
CA VAL A 162 -17.63 -1.17 -1.14
C VAL A 162 -16.28 -1.65 -0.68
N LYS A 163 -15.34 -1.76 -1.62
CA LYS A 163 -13.97 -2.19 -1.32
C LYS A 163 -13.02 -1.02 -1.09
N SER A 164 -13.18 0.06 -1.86
CA SER A 164 -12.33 1.25 -1.76
C SER A 164 -13.16 2.52 -1.70
N ILE A 165 -12.67 3.45 -0.89
CA ILE A 165 -13.22 4.80 -0.75
C ILE A 165 -12.06 5.78 -0.76
N TYR A 166 -12.24 6.91 -1.45
CA TYR A 166 -11.21 7.92 -1.60
C TYR A 166 -11.83 9.32 -1.56
N GLY A 167 -11.41 10.15 -0.60
CA GLY A 167 -11.72 11.57 -0.58
C GLY A 167 -10.71 12.35 -1.43
N ASP A 168 -11.19 13.13 -2.39
CA ASP A 168 -10.31 13.98 -3.20
C ASP A 168 -10.16 15.40 -2.63
N LYS A 169 -9.15 16.13 -3.12
CA LYS A 169 -8.87 17.51 -2.67
C LYS A 169 -9.98 18.53 -2.98
N TYR A 170 -10.99 18.15 -3.77
CA TYR A 170 -12.14 18.99 -4.12
C TYR A 170 -13.36 18.69 -3.25
N GLY A 171 -13.25 17.76 -2.30
CA GLY A 171 -14.33 17.37 -1.40
C GLY A 171 -15.26 16.30 -1.98
N TYR A 172 -14.94 15.70 -3.13
CA TYR A 172 -15.71 14.57 -3.63
C TYR A 172 -15.29 13.28 -2.94
N ILE A 173 -16.27 12.42 -2.66
CA ILE A 173 -16.02 11.04 -2.24
C ILE A 173 -16.19 10.11 -3.43
N TRP A 174 -15.13 9.38 -3.75
CA TRP A 174 -15.09 8.36 -4.79
C TRP A 174 -15.21 6.98 -4.16
N VAL A 175 -16.12 6.17 -4.70
CA VAL A 175 -16.46 4.85 -4.14
C VAL A 175 -16.27 3.78 -5.22
N GLY A 176 -15.27 2.94 -5.05
CA GLY A 176 -14.95 1.83 -5.94
C GLY A 176 -15.68 0.54 -5.54
N THR A 177 -16.36 -0.07 -6.51
CA THR A 177 -17.15 -1.28 -6.29
C THR A 177 -16.87 -2.33 -7.39
N GLY A 178 -17.50 -3.50 -7.28
CA GLY A 178 -17.50 -4.49 -8.35
C GLY A 178 -18.39 -4.14 -9.55
N ALA A 179 -19.31 -3.19 -9.39
CA ALA A 179 -20.26 -2.78 -10.43
C ALA A 179 -19.87 -1.46 -11.13
N GLY A 180 -18.91 -0.72 -10.57
CA GLY A 180 -18.40 0.53 -11.12
C GLY A 180 -17.93 1.49 -10.03
N LEU A 181 -17.91 2.78 -10.37
CA LEU A 181 -17.46 3.89 -9.53
C LEU A 181 -18.63 4.82 -9.22
N SER A 182 -18.82 5.19 -7.96
CA SER A 182 -19.75 6.27 -7.59
C SER A 182 -18.96 7.50 -7.15
N ARG A 183 -19.40 8.70 -7.53
CA ARG A 183 -18.88 9.97 -7.01
C ARG A 183 -19.97 10.70 -6.25
N TYR A 184 -19.73 11.02 -4.99
CA TYR A 184 -20.60 11.83 -4.16
C TYR A 184 -20.11 13.27 -4.08
N ASP A 185 -21.01 14.24 -4.29
CA ASP A 185 -20.70 15.68 -4.30
C ASP A 185 -21.12 16.45 -3.05
N GLY A 186 -21.44 15.74 -1.96
CA GLY A 186 -22.02 16.33 -0.76
C GLY A 186 -23.55 16.33 -0.76
N ASN A 187 -24.19 16.01 -1.88
CA ASN A 187 -25.65 15.96 -2.00
C ASN A 187 -26.13 14.69 -2.73
N THR A 188 -25.55 14.38 -3.90
CA THR A 188 -26.01 13.30 -4.79
C THR A 188 -24.87 12.43 -5.28
N PHE A 189 -25.21 11.20 -5.70
CA PHE A 189 -24.28 10.29 -6.36
C PHE A 189 -24.38 10.40 -7.89
N LYS A 190 -23.22 10.43 -8.54
CA LYS A 190 -23.07 10.19 -9.98
C LYS A 190 -22.30 8.90 -10.20
N ASN A 191 -22.91 7.97 -10.93
CA ASN A 191 -22.39 6.62 -11.12
C ASN A 191 -21.74 6.44 -12.50
N TYR A 192 -20.62 5.74 -12.52
CA TYR A 192 -19.85 5.39 -13.70
C TYR A 192 -19.60 3.88 -13.77
N ASN A 193 -19.67 3.30 -14.96
CA ASN A 193 -19.53 1.90 -15.35
C ASN A 193 -19.08 1.86 -16.82
N ASN A 194 -18.96 0.67 -17.39
CA ASN A 194 -18.48 0.44 -18.75
C ASN A 194 -19.39 0.99 -19.87
N THR A 195 -20.59 1.45 -19.55
CA THR A 195 -21.53 2.06 -20.51
C THR A 195 -21.56 3.58 -20.45
N ASN A 196 -20.95 4.20 -19.44
CA ASN A 196 -21.04 5.64 -19.20
C ASN A 196 -19.70 6.28 -18.76
N GLY A 197 -18.58 5.66 -19.14
CA GLY A 197 -17.26 6.31 -19.15
C GLY A 197 -16.09 5.51 -18.60
N LEU A 198 -16.33 4.49 -17.76
CA LEU A 198 -15.23 3.65 -17.26
C LEU A 198 -14.80 2.61 -18.30
N GLY A 199 -13.53 2.23 -18.31
CA GLY A 199 -13.03 1.12 -19.11
C GLY A 199 -13.58 -0.25 -18.65
N GLY A 200 -13.84 -0.39 -17.34
CA GLY A 200 -14.36 -1.61 -16.72
C GLY A 200 -15.17 -1.33 -15.45
N ASN A 201 -15.96 -2.31 -15.02
CA ASN A 201 -16.85 -2.19 -13.87
C ASN A 201 -16.16 -2.54 -12.55
N LEU A 202 -15.21 -3.47 -12.58
CA LEU A 202 -14.48 -3.84 -11.37
C LEU A 202 -13.41 -2.79 -11.13
N VAL A 203 -13.60 -1.96 -10.11
CA VAL A 203 -12.62 -0.95 -9.66
C VAL A 203 -11.63 -1.61 -8.70
N ASN A 204 -10.34 -1.52 -9.03
CA ASN A 204 -9.25 -2.10 -8.22
C ASN A 204 -8.51 -1.04 -7.40
N ASP A 205 -8.33 0.17 -7.93
CA ASP A 205 -7.55 1.24 -7.31
C ASP A 205 -8.03 2.62 -7.79
N ILE A 206 -7.88 3.65 -6.97
CA ILE A 206 -8.27 5.04 -7.25
C ILE A 206 -7.16 5.97 -6.78
N LEU A 207 -6.65 6.80 -7.69
CA LEU A 207 -5.60 7.77 -7.41
C LEU A 207 -5.99 9.15 -7.95
N GLN A 208 -5.92 10.19 -7.12
CA GLN A 208 -5.92 11.56 -7.63
C GLN A 208 -4.53 11.92 -8.13
N LEU A 209 -4.44 12.29 -9.40
CA LEU A 209 -3.20 12.74 -10.02
C LEU A 209 -2.84 14.16 -9.57
N SER A 210 -1.57 14.52 -9.73
CA SER A 210 -0.98 15.84 -9.50
C SER A 210 -1.79 16.97 -10.15
N ASN A 211 -2.22 16.77 -11.39
CA ASN A 211 -3.05 17.69 -12.16
C ASN A 211 -4.52 17.78 -11.67
N GLY A 212 -4.87 16.97 -10.67
CA GLY A 212 -6.19 16.90 -10.04
C GLY A 212 -7.17 15.93 -10.68
N SER A 213 -6.83 15.32 -11.83
CA SER A 213 -7.67 14.28 -12.46
C SER A 213 -7.73 13.03 -11.58
N ILE A 214 -8.75 12.21 -11.78
CA ILE A 214 -8.92 10.95 -11.06
C ILE A 214 -8.58 9.79 -11.99
N ALA A 215 -7.55 9.04 -11.65
CA ALA A 215 -7.15 7.81 -12.30
C ALA A 215 -7.79 6.60 -11.59
N VAL A 216 -8.39 5.71 -12.36
CA VAL A 216 -9.18 4.58 -11.86
C VAL A 216 -8.70 3.30 -12.53
N ALA A 217 -8.13 2.41 -11.74
CA ALA A 217 -7.71 1.09 -12.20
C ALA A 217 -8.93 0.19 -12.31
N THR A 218 -9.16 -0.37 -13.49
CA THR A 218 -10.31 -1.24 -13.73
C THR A 218 -9.91 -2.54 -14.40
N ASN A 219 -10.83 -3.50 -14.45
CA ASN A 219 -10.66 -4.72 -15.25
C ASN A 219 -10.75 -4.51 -16.77
N GLY A 220 -10.96 -3.28 -17.24
CA GLY A 220 -11.04 -2.90 -18.65
C GLY A 220 -10.06 -1.81 -19.09
N GLY A 221 -9.06 -1.51 -18.25
CA GLY A 221 -8.01 -0.53 -18.52
C GLY A 221 -7.86 0.50 -17.39
N LEU A 222 -6.98 1.48 -17.62
CA LEU A 222 -6.85 2.66 -16.77
C LEU A 222 -7.80 3.75 -17.28
N SER A 223 -8.75 4.18 -16.45
CA SER A 223 -9.66 5.28 -16.80
C SER A 223 -9.26 6.57 -16.09
N ILE A 224 -9.08 7.66 -16.82
CA ILE A 224 -8.67 8.97 -16.29
C ILE A 224 -9.82 9.96 -16.53
N PHE A 225 -10.27 10.60 -15.45
CA PHE A 225 -11.33 11.61 -15.47
C PHE A 225 -10.80 12.97 -15.08
N ASN A 226 -10.88 13.93 -16.00
CA ASN A 226 -10.46 15.32 -15.78
C ASN A 226 -11.62 16.25 -15.40
N PHE A 227 -12.73 15.70 -14.91
CA PHE A 227 -13.98 16.41 -14.61
C PHE A 227 -14.77 16.95 -15.81
N ALA A 228 -14.26 16.84 -17.04
CA ALA A 228 -14.98 17.13 -18.27
C ALA A 228 -15.30 15.86 -19.08
N SER A 229 -14.33 14.95 -19.20
CA SER A 229 -14.41 13.74 -20.01
C SER A 229 -13.61 12.59 -19.42
N TRP A 230 -13.94 11.38 -19.86
CA TRP A 230 -13.16 10.17 -19.59
C TRP A 230 -12.20 9.89 -20.74
N GLN A 231 -10.99 9.46 -20.40
CA GLN A 231 -10.04 8.82 -21.30
C GLN A 231 -9.70 7.44 -20.74
N THR A 232 -9.66 6.41 -21.58
CA THR A 232 -9.28 5.06 -21.15
C THR A 232 -8.05 4.62 -21.91
N LEU A 233 -7.04 4.17 -21.18
CA LEU A 233 -5.92 3.42 -21.73
C LEU A 233 -6.23 1.93 -21.59
N ASN A 234 -6.12 1.19 -22.68
CA ASN A 234 -6.34 -0.25 -22.75
C ASN A 234 -5.26 -0.92 -23.64
N THR A 235 -5.40 -2.21 -23.93
CA THR A 235 -4.45 -2.96 -24.78
C THR A 235 -4.31 -2.40 -26.19
N SER A 236 -5.32 -1.70 -26.73
CA SER A 236 -5.20 -0.97 -28.00
C SER A 236 -4.23 0.21 -27.92
N ASP A 237 -4.03 0.75 -26.71
CA ASP A 237 -3.16 1.89 -26.43
C ASP A 237 -1.78 1.45 -25.91
N GLY A 238 -1.51 0.14 -25.91
CA GLY A 238 -0.23 -0.44 -25.52
C GLY A 238 -0.18 -1.01 -24.11
N LEU A 239 -1.22 -0.90 -23.29
CA LEU A 239 -1.23 -1.58 -21.99
C LEU A 239 -1.01 -3.09 -22.19
N PRO A 240 -0.21 -3.74 -21.33
CA PRO A 240 0.06 -5.16 -21.50
C PRO A 240 -1.09 -6.06 -21.03
N ASN A 241 -2.02 -5.50 -20.25
CA ASN A 241 -3.28 -6.14 -19.87
C ASN A 241 -4.33 -5.07 -19.55
N ASN A 242 -5.60 -5.35 -19.84
CA ASN A 242 -6.71 -4.49 -19.44
C ASN A 242 -7.04 -4.60 -17.96
N ASN A 243 -6.64 -5.68 -17.28
CA ASN A 243 -6.81 -5.78 -15.84
C ASN A 243 -5.71 -5.00 -15.12
N VAL A 244 -5.99 -3.72 -14.89
CA VAL A 244 -5.14 -2.79 -14.14
C VAL A 244 -5.43 -2.96 -12.67
N LEU A 245 -4.39 -3.19 -11.86
CA LEU A 245 -4.49 -3.57 -10.45
C LEU A 245 -4.06 -2.45 -9.50
N SER A 246 -3.10 -1.61 -9.90
CA SER A 246 -2.57 -0.52 -9.06
C SER A 246 -1.99 0.60 -9.90
N ILE A 247 -2.05 1.83 -9.37
CA ILE A 247 -1.56 3.05 -10.03
C ILE A 247 -0.64 3.81 -9.08
N ALA A 248 0.49 4.28 -9.59
CA ALA A 248 1.32 5.28 -8.93
C ALA A 248 1.71 6.40 -9.88
N GLU A 249 1.89 7.61 -9.35
CA GLU A 249 2.42 8.77 -10.07
C GLU A 249 3.67 9.27 -9.35
N ASN A 250 4.69 9.67 -10.10
CA ASN A 250 5.88 10.32 -9.56
C ASN A 250 5.80 11.86 -9.68
N ASP A 251 6.75 12.57 -9.07
CA ASP A 251 6.78 14.04 -9.08
C ASP A 251 6.99 14.66 -10.47
N ALA A 252 7.34 13.84 -11.48
CA ALA A 252 7.45 14.23 -12.88
C ALA A 252 6.18 13.92 -13.70
N ASN A 253 5.08 13.54 -13.03
CA ASN A 253 3.79 13.17 -13.62
C ASN A 253 3.86 11.94 -14.54
N VAL A 254 4.83 11.06 -14.32
CA VAL A 254 4.90 9.76 -14.99
C VAL A 254 4.03 8.77 -14.22
N LEU A 255 3.14 8.09 -14.95
CA LEU A 255 2.27 7.06 -14.39
C LEU A 255 2.96 5.70 -14.48
N TYR A 256 2.87 4.94 -13.40
CA TYR A 256 3.29 3.56 -13.32
C TYR A 256 2.06 2.70 -13.01
N ILE A 257 1.78 1.75 -13.90
CA ILE A 257 0.52 1.03 -13.95
C ILE A 257 0.80 -0.45 -13.79
N GLY A 258 0.46 -0.99 -12.62
CA GLY A 258 0.56 -2.42 -12.33
C GLY A 258 -0.60 -3.17 -12.99
N CYS A 259 -0.29 -4.17 -13.79
CA CYS A 259 -1.27 -4.96 -14.53
C CYS A 259 -1.16 -6.44 -14.18
N ALA A 260 -2.20 -7.21 -14.52
CA ALA A 260 -2.14 -8.68 -14.44
C ALA A 260 -1.07 -9.32 -15.36
N ASN A 261 -0.43 -8.55 -16.24
CA ASN A 261 0.62 -9.01 -17.15
C ASN A 261 1.72 -7.94 -17.35
N GLY A 262 2.32 -7.46 -16.27
CA GLY A 262 3.49 -6.58 -16.32
C GLY A 262 3.25 -5.20 -15.71
N LEU A 263 4.28 -4.37 -15.81
CA LEU A 263 4.29 -2.97 -15.38
C LEU A 263 4.38 -2.06 -16.60
N PHE A 264 3.53 -1.04 -16.64
CA PHE A 264 3.52 -0.07 -17.73
C PHE A 264 3.88 1.33 -17.21
N GLU A 265 4.97 1.89 -17.76
CA GLU A 265 5.39 3.28 -17.52
C GLU A 265 4.77 4.14 -18.64
N TYR A 266 4.02 5.18 -18.29
CA TYR A 266 3.33 6.05 -19.22
C TYR A 266 3.67 7.51 -18.97
N GLU A 267 4.26 8.16 -19.97
CA GLU A 267 4.79 9.51 -19.92
C GLU A 267 4.18 10.39 -21.03
N ASN A 268 3.81 11.62 -20.66
CA ASN A 268 3.37 12.68 -21.59
C ASN A 268 2.27 12.29 -22.59
N SER A 269 1.40 11.35 -22.22
CA SER A 269 0.27 10.87 -23.03
C SER A 269 0.63 10.19 -24.37
N THR A 270 1.90 9.97 -24.67
CA THR A 270 2.34 9.43 -25.97
C THR A 270 3.49 8.44 -25.88
N THR A 271 4.24 8.46 -24.77
CA THR A 271 5.45 7.65 -24.61
C THR A 271 5.19 6.61 -23.54
N TYR A 272 5.53 5.35 -23.83
CA TYR A 272 5.39 4.28 -22.85
C TYR A 272 6.52 3.27 -22.94
N SER A 273 6.74 2.59 -21.81
CA SER A 273 7.62 1.43 -21.69
C SER A 273 6.87 0.31 -20.99
N LEU A 274 7.12 -0.93 -21.43
CA LEU A 274 6.59 -2.14 -20.83
C LEU A 274 7.73 -2.88 -20.14
N TYR A 275 7.46 -3.39 -18.93
CA TYR A 275 8.38 -4.24 -18.19
C TYR A 275 7.67 -5.54 -17.82
N ASN A 276 8.33 -6.67 -18.12
CA ASN A 276 7.90 -8.02 -17.83
C ASN A 276 9.00 -8.80 -17.08
N ILE A 277 8.81 -10.12 -16.92
CA ILE A 277 9.81 -11.03 -16.33
C ILE A 277 11.15 -10.94 -17.08
N ASP A 278 11.12 -10.83 -18.41
CA ASP A 278 12.33 -10.72 -19.24
C ASP A 278 13.11 -9.42 -18.97
N ASP A 279 12.43 -8.38 -18.45
CA ASP A 279 13.02 -7.11 -18.02
C ASP A 279 13.39 -7.11 -16.52
N GLY A 280 13.21 -8.26 -15.86
CA GLY A 280 13.62 -8.50 -14.47
C GLY A 280 12.52 -8.31 -13.42
N LEU A 281 11.24 -8.24 -13.82
CA LEU A 281 10.15 -8.33 -12.84
C LEU A 281 10.14 -9.71 -12.15
N ALA A 282 9.77 -9.71 -10.86
CA ALA A 282 9.70 -10.91 -10.04
C ALA A 282 8.62 -11.87 -10.52
N GLU A 283 7.54 -11.32 -11.07
CA GLU A 283 6.38 -12.05 -11.57
C GLU A 283 5.70 -11.27 -12.69
N THR A 284 4.86 -11.97 -13.44
CA THR A 284 3.97 -11.40 -14.45
C THR A 284 2.91 -10.48 -13.85
N ILE A 285 2.33 -10.83 -12.69
CA ILE A 285 1.28 -10.03 -12.06
C ILE A 285 1.93 -8.96 -11.19
N VAL A 286 1.63 -7.69 -11.47
CA VAL A 286 2.03 -6.56 -10.64
C VAL A 286 0.79 -6.03 -9.93
N SER A 287 0.62 -6.42 -8.66
CA SER A 287 -0.57 -6.11 -7.86
C SER A 287 -0.49 -4.81 -7.10
N SER A 288 0.71 -4.27 -6.88
CA SER A 288 0.92 -3.00 -6.20
C SER A 288 2.12 -2.27 -6.79
N VAL A 289 2.01 -0.95 -6.92
CA VAL A 289 3.08 -0.11 -7.45
C VAL A 289 3.28 1.09 -6.53
N LEU A 290 4.53 1.42 -6.26
CA LEU A 290 4.90 2.64 -5.54
C LEU A 290 6.16 3.25 -6.15
N VAL A 291 6.21 4.59 -6.23
CA VAL A 291 7.42 5.32 -6.65
C VAL A 291 8.05 6.03 -5.46
N ASP A 292 9.33 5.77 -5.24
CA ASP A 292 10.10 6.42 -4.19
C ASP A 292 10.67 7.78 -4.63
N LYS A 293 11.23 8.54 -3.68
CA LYS A 293 11.78 9.89 -3.95
C LYS A 293 12.98 9.88 -4.90
N THR A 294 13.60 8.73 -5.15
CA THR A 294 14.71 8.59 -6.12
C THR A 294 14.22 8.34 -7.54
N GLY A 295 12.90 8.17 -7.71
CA GLY A 295 12.28 7.74 -8.96
C GLY A 295 12.37 6.22 -9.19
N SER A 296 12.78 5.43 -8.18
CA SER A 296 12.71 3.98 -8.30
C SER A 296 11.27 3.51 -8.12
N VAL A 297 10.89 2.52 -8.91
CA VAL A 297 9.56 1.92 -8.90
C VAL A 297 9.63 0.59 -8.16
N TRP A 298 8.77 0.44 -7.18
CA TRP A 298 8.57 -0.76 -6.39
C TRP A 298 7.31 -1.46 -6.89
N ALA A 299 7.48 -2.63 -7.50
CA ALA A 299 6.42 -3.43 -8.08
C ALA A 299 6.23 -4.71 -7.26
N GLY A 300 5.15 -4.78 -6.48
CA GLY A 300 4.79 -5.94 -5.68
C GLY A 300 4.11 -7.00 -6.53
N ALA A 301 4.51 -8.25 -6.32
CA ALA A 301 3.89 -9.42 -6.90
C ALA A 301 3.15 -10.22 -5.80
N PRO A 302 2.02 -10.89 -6.12
CA PRO A 302 1.25 -11.62 -5.11
C PRO A 302 1.98 -12.85 -4.54
N PHE A 303 2.92 -13.45 -5.28
CA PHE A 303 3.52 -14.73 -4.89
C PHE A 303 5.05 -14.79 -5.01
N SER A 304 5.67 -13.76 -5.60
CA SER A 304 7.11 -13.79 -5.92
C SER A 304 7.93 -12.66 -5.29
N GLY A 305 7.32 -11.91 -4.36
CA GLY A 305 7.98 -10.83 -3.64
C GLY A 305 7.84 -9.48 -4.33
N ILE A 306 8.91 -8.69 -4.37
CA ILE A 306 8.88 -7.32 -4.86
C ILE A 306 10.07 -7.02 -5.75
N SER A 307 9.81 -6.41 -6.90
CA SER A 307 10.84 -5.88 -7.79
C SER A 307 11.05 -4.40 -7.53
N ARG A 308 12.30 -3.96 -7.52
CA ARG A 308 12.65 -2.55 -7.64
C ARG A 308 13.39 -2.30 -8.94
N TYR A 309 12.83 -1.41 -9.74
CA TYR A 309 13.41 -0.95 -10.99
C TYR A 309 13.76 0.55 -10.87
N HIS A 310 14.87 0.96 -11.49
CA HIS A 310 15.23 2.36 -11.65
C HIS A 310 15.64 2.58 -13.11
N LYS A 311 15.19 3.68 -13.73
CA LYS A 311 15.41 3.98 -15.15
C LYS A 311 16.91 3.92 -15.47
N ASN A 312 17.31 3.02 -16.37
CA ASN A 312 18.70 2.70 -16.77
C ASN A 312 19.52 1.80 -15.83
N ASN A 313 18.95 1.31 -14.72
CA ASN A 313 19.60 0.33 -13.84
C ASN A 313 19.01 -1.07 -14.05
N LYS A 314 19.80 -2.11 -13.70
CA LYS A 314 19.28 -3.48 -13.63
C LYS A 314 18.23 -3.58 -12.52
N THR A 315 17.11 -4.21 -12.82
CA THR A 315 16.07 -4.56 -11.84
C THR A 315 16.65 -5.40 -10.71
N VAL A 316 16.28 -5.09 -9.48
CA VAL A 316 16.62 -5.90 -8.30
C VAL A 316 15.35 -6.56 -7.81
N ILE A 317 15.39 -7.89 -7.65
CA ILE A 317 14.29 -8.66 -7.10
C ILE A 317 14.57 -8.96 -5.63
N PHE A 318 13.56 -8.74 -4.79
CA PHE A 318 13.60 -9.02 -3.37
C PHE A 318 12.56 -10.09 -3.04
N GLN A 319 13.00 -11.23 -2.47
CA GLN A 319 12.18 -12.40 -2.20
C GLN A 319 12.33 -12.91 -0.75
N GLU A 320 11.37 -13.73 -0.34
CA GLU A 320 11.44 -14.51 0.90
C GLU A 320 12.73 -15.34 0.97
N ASN A 321 13.23 -15.55 2.19
CA ASN A 321 14.49 -16.23 2.49
C ASN A 321 15.75 -15.53 1.98
N THR A 322 15.60 -14.42 1.26
CA THR A 322 16.73 -13.61 0.79
C THR A 322 16.71 -12.20 1.33
N THR A 323 15.55 -11.54 1.40
CA THR A 323 15.48 -10.08 1.66
C THR A 323 14.21 -9.60 2.35
N ILE A 324 13.06 -10.22 2.08
CA ILE A 324 11.77 -9.84 2.67
C ILE A 324 11.16 -10.98 3.48
N ALA A 325 10.28 -10.64 4.42
CA ALA A 325 9.66 -11.59 5.35
C ALA A 325 8.76 -12.65 4.68
N SER A 326 8.13 -12.31 3.55
CA SER A 326 7.34 -13.22 2.72
C SER A 326 7.19 -12.64 1.32
N ASN A 327 6.97 -13.52 0.34
CA ASN A 327 6.71 -13.13 -1.05
C ASN A 327 5.30 -12.56 -1.29
N ASN A 328 4.38 -12.70 -0.34
CA ASN A 328 3.00 -12.28 -0.48
C ASN A 328 2.80 -10.83 -0.02
N ILE A 329 2.98 -9.89 -0.95
CA ILE A 329 2.90 -8.45 -0.68
C ILE A 329 1.43 -8.02 -0.53
N LYS A 330 1.09 -7.37 0.59
CA LYS A 330 -0.26 -6.88 0.87
C LYS A 330 -0.42 -5.37 0.65
N HIS A 331 0.60 -4.60 1.00
CA HIS A 331 0.60 -3.14 0.91
C HIS A 331 2.05 -2.66 0.86
N ILE A 332 2.31 -1.61 0.09
CA ILE A 332 3.59 -0.93 0.02
C ILE A 332 3.32 0.54 0.36
N TYR A 333 4.06 1.07 1.33
CA TYR A 333 3.85 2.41 1.84
C TYR A 333 5.18 3.16 1.88
N LYS A 334 5.17 4.44 1.50
CA LYS A 334 6.31 5.34 1.60
C LYS A 334 6.04 6.34 2.70
N ASP A 335 6.90 6.37 3.70
CA ASP A 335 6.79 7.33 4.79
C ASP A 335 7.39 8.71 4.44
N ASN A 336 7.17 9.68 5.31
CA ASN A 336 7.67 11.05 5.18
C ASN A 336 9.20 11.14 5.11
N ASN A 337 9.89 10.19 5.76
CA ASN A 337 11.36 10.06 5.76
C ASN A 337 11.89 9.33 4.52
N ALA A 338 11.01 8.93 3.60
CA ALA A 338 11.29 8.17 2.38
C ALA A 338 11.68 6.70 2.61
N ALA A 339 11.47 6.14 3.80
CA ALA A 339 11.57 4.71 3.99
C ALA A 339 10.38 4.01 3.34
N ILE A 340 10.63 2.83 2.78
CA ILE A 340 9.61 1.99 2.15
C ILE A 340 9.24 0.89 3.11
N TRP A 341 7.96 0.81 3.45
CA TRP A 341 7.37 -0.18 4.34
C TRP A 341 6.54 -1.16 3.53
N ILE A 342 6.71 -2.45 3.79
CA ILE A 342 6.11 -3.52 2.99
C ILE A 342 5.45 -4.51 3.94
N SER A 343 4.13 -4.56 3.92
CA SER A 343 3.34 -5.50 4.69
C SER A 343 3.20 -6.84 3.94
N THR A 344 3.44 -7.95 4.62
CA THR A 344 3.29 -9.31 4.08
C THR A 344 2.43 -10.17 5.00
N ASP A 345 2.09 -11.38 4.55
CA ASP A 345 1.39 -12.38 5.39
C ASP A 345 2.29 -13.03 6.46
N ASN A 346 3.59 -12.76 6.46
CA ASN A 346 4.56 -13.34 7.40
C ASN A 346 5.58 -12.34 7.96
N GLY A 347 5.20 -11.07 8.10
CA GLY A 347 5.95 -10.03 8.77
C GLY A 347 5.79 -8.67 8.10
N LEU A 348 6.60 -7.72 8.54
CA LEU A 348 6.73 -6.40 7.95
C LEU A 348 8.19 -6.18 7.60
N ASN A 349 8.44 -5.48 6.49
CA ASN A 349 9.79 -5.09 6.10
C ASN A 349 9.87 -3.57 5.97
N SER A 350 10.99 -3.00 6.37
CA SER A 350 11.34 -1.62 6.03
C SER A 350 12.61 -1.60 5.19
N TYR A 351 12.65 -0.67 4.25
CA TYR A 351 13.81 -0.40 3.43
C TYR A 351 14.17 1.08 3.49
N GLU A 352 15.36 1.36 4.01
CA GLU A 352 15.86 2.72 4.18
C GLU A 352 17.38 2.71 4.00
N ASN A 353 17.94 3.72 3.32
CA ASN A 353 19.39 3.87 3.16
C ASN A 353 20.10 2.61 2.61
N ASN A 354 19.44 1.92 1.68
CA ASN A 354 19.86 0.63 1.13
C ASN A 354 20.01 -0.51 2.15
N GLN A 355 19.35 -0.42 3.31
CA GLN A 355 19.30 -1.47 4.33
C GLN A 355 17.89 -2.02 4.47
N TRP A 356 17.79 -3.33 4.69
CA TRP A 356 16.56 -4.00 5.04
C TRP A 356 16.48 -4.24 6.54
N ARG A 357 15.29 -4.03 7.11
CA ARG A 357 14.92 -4.56 8.43
C ARG A 357 13.63 -5.36 8.33
N THR A 358 13.55 -6.42 9.13
CA THR A 358 12.39 -7.31 9.18
C THR A 358 11.85 -7.37 10.59
N TYR A 359 10.54 -7.17 10.69
CA TYR A 359 9.79 -7.15 11.94
C TYR A 359 8.84 -8.34 11.96
N LYS A 360 8.88 -9.11 13.06
CA LYS A 360 8.03 -10.27 13.30
C LYS A 360 7.48 -10.26 14.74
N THR A 361 6.55 -11.15 15.01
CA THR A 361 6.07 -11.48 16.36
C THR A 361 7.15 -12.14 17.21
N ALA A 362 6.99 -12.08 18.53
CA ALA A 362 7.86 -12.76 19.49
C ALA A 362 7.83 -14.31 19.36
N TYR A 363 6.77 -14.89 18.78
CA TYR A 363 6.61 -16.34 18.58
C TYR A 363 6.90 -16.79 17.15
N GLY A 364 7.27 -15.87 16.26
CA GLY A 364 7.58 -16.15 14.86
C GLY A 364 8.94 -16.83 14.73
N ILE A 365 8.93 -18.16 14.66
CA ILE A 365 10.12 -18.97 14.40
C ILE A 365 10.74 -18.49 13.07
N ALA A 366 12.06 -18.24 13.10
CA ALA A 366 12.88 -17.95 11.93
C ALA A 366 12.99 -19.17 11.01
#